data_AF-A0A842YBJ2-F1
#
_entry.id   AF-A0A842YBJ2-F1
#
_cell.length_a   1.000
_cell.length_b   1.000
_cell.length_c   1.000
_cell.angle_alpha   90.00
_cell.angle_beta   90.00
_cell.angle_gamma   90.00
#
_symmetry.space_group_name_H-M   'P 1'
#
loop_
_entity.id
_entity.type
_entity.pdbx_description
1 polymer ?
#
loop_
_entity_poly.entity_id
_entity_poly.type
_entity_poly.pdbx_seq_one_letter_code
_entity_poly.pdbx_strand_id
1 'polypeptide(L)'
;VIPSEVVEEIDPQSIAIAVEEIALEELLMPSWGGNNQSEWMYGIPSREEDEKLWAGEWADFLLQWTEHNSVHVLSLAAFIAEPPFKDLRNKVDSFKIITKILIDKEVAEWTDKKRRQLRVYWKPLEDWADIIYEWALKTGKLRLDVKSIVIQESGEPFAKLPEKDLYVVLALMVEKERAEWVDKKKGAILVNI
;
A
#
# COMPACT_ATOMS: atom_id res chain seq x y z
N VAL A 1 -56.43 -15.94 -1.97
CA VAL A 1 -55.65 -14.69 -1.90
C VAL A 1 -54.21 -15.10 -1.68
N ILE A 2 -53.41 -15.11 -2.75
CA ILE A 2 -51.98 -15.40 -2.68
C ILE A 2 -51.29 -14.05 -2.53
N PRO A 3 -50.37 -13.85 -1.56
CA PRO A 3 -49.70 -12.56 -1.41
C PRO A 3 -48.81 -12.33 -2.62
N SER A 4 -48.90 -11.13 -3.19
CA SER A 4 -47.98 -10.62 -4.21
C SER A 4 -46.56 -10.59 -3.63
N GLU A 5 -45.66 -11.40 -4.18
CA GLU A 5 -44.23 -11.25 -3.97
C GLU A 5 -43.83 -9.82 -4.40
N VAL A 6 -43.28 -9.09 -3.45
CA VAL A 6 -42.56 -7.84 -3.71
C VAL A 6 -41.31 -8.24 -4.47
N VAL A 7 -41.34 -8.09 -5.79
CA VAL A 7 -40.14 -8.14 -6.62
C VAL A 7 -39.39 -6.85 -6.31
N GLU A 8 -38.34 -6.92 -5.49
CA GLU A 8 -37.40 -5.81 -5.33
C GLU A 8 -36.82 -5.47 -6.70
N GLU A 9 -37.16 -4.30 -7.24
CA GLU A 9 -36.52 -3.78 -8.45
C GLU A 9 -35.04 -3.51 -8.14
N ILE A 10 -34.17 -4.36 -8.69
CA ILE A 10 -32.72 -4.22 -8.53
C ILE A 10 -32.27 -3.02 -9.38
N ASP A 11 -31.79 -1.97 -8.73
CA ASP A 11 -31.35 -0.71 -9.37
C ASP A 11 -30.17 -0.97 -10.33
N PRO A 12 -30.27 -0.61 -11.62
CA PRO A 12 -29.18 -0.72 -12.59
C PRO A 12 -27.85 -0.08 -12.14
N GLN A 13 -27.89 0.98 -11.33
CA GLN A 13 -26.66 1.59 -10.77
C GLN A 13 -25.98 0.66 -9.75
N SER A 14 -26.76 -0.03 -8.93
CA SER A 14 -26.22 -1.01 -7.96
C SER A 14 -25.55 -2.20 -8.65
N ILE A 15 -26.10 -2.65 -9.78
CA ILE A 15 -25.52 -3.73 -10.59
C ILE A 15 -24.18 -3.28 -11.21
N ALA A 16 -24.12 -2.07 -11.75
CA ALA A 16 -22.89 -1.54 -12.33
C ALA A 16 -21.76 -1.41 -11.29
N ILE A 17 -22.08 -0.89 -10.10
CA ILE A 17 -21.12 -0.80 -8.98
C ILE A 17 -20.63 -2.20 -8.58
N ALA A 18 -21.55 -3.16 -8.42
CA ALA A 18 -21.19 -4.53 -8.06
C ALA A 18 -20.30 -5.21 -9.13
N VAL A 19 -20.59 -4.99 -10.42
CA VAL A 19 -19.77 -5.52 -11.52
C VAL A 19 -18.38 -4.90 -11.53
N GLU A 20 -18.27 -3.60 -11.26
CA GLU A 20 -16.98 -2.89 -11.18
C GLU A 20 -16.17 -3.32 -9.95
N GLU A 21 -16.82 -3.51 -8.80
CA GLU A 21 -16.19 -4.08 -7.58
C GLU A 21 -15.69 -5.50 -7.82
N ILE A 22 -16.49 -6.37 -8.47
CA ILE A 22 -16.09 -7.75 -8.79
C ILE A 22 -14.89 -7.76 -9.76
N ALA A 23 -14.91 -6.92 -10.80
CA ALA A 23 -13.82 -6.83 -11.75
C ALA A 23 -12.53 -6.31 -11.10
N LEU A 24 -12.65 -5.35 -10.18
CA LEU A 24 -11.52 -4.84 -9.41
C LEU A 24 -10.98 -5.88 -8.43
N GLU A 25 -11.85 -6.64 -7.76
CA GLU A 25 -11.46 -7.73 -6.88
C GLU A 25 -10.73 -8.84 -7.67
N GLU A 26 -11.20 -9.18 -8.87
CA GLU A 26 -10.58 -10.18 -9.75
C GLU A 26 -9.20 -9.73 -10.26
N LEU A 27 -8.99 -8.43 -10.50
CA LEU A 27 -7.68 -7.86 -10.84
C LEU A 27 -6.69 -7.83 -9.66
N LEU A 28 -7.21 -7.86 -8.43
CA LEU A 28 -6.43 -7.84 -7.19
C LEU A 28 -6.24 -9.24 -6.60
N MET A 29 -6.53 -10.30 -7.37
CA MET A 29 -6.27 -11.66 -6.94
C MET A 29 -4.84 -12.10 -7.28
N PRO A 30 -4.23 -12.95 -6.44
CA PRO A 30 -2.95 -13.55 -6.75
C PRO A 30 -3.08 -14.53 -7.92
N SER A 31 -1.96 -14.88 -8.56
CA SER A 31 -1.93 -15.77 -9.73
C SER A 31 -2.49 -17.18 -9.45
N TRP A 32 -2.45 -17.62 -8.20
CA TRP A 32 -3.05 -18.89 -7.75
C TRP A 32 -4.55 -18.78 -7.42
N GLY A 33 -5.13 -17.58 -7.51
CA GLY A 33 -6.56 -17.36 -7.36
C GLY A 33 -7.08 -17.41 -5.92
N GLY A 34 -8.40 -17.54 -5.80
CA GLY A 34 -9.13 -17.50 -4.54
C GLY A 34 -9.00 -18.77 -3.70
N ASN A 35 -9.50 -18.73 -2.47
CA ASN A 35 -9.50 -19.88 -1.55
C ASN A 35 -10.18 -21.11 -2.18
N ASN A 36 -11.26 -20.93 -2.95
CA ASN A 36 -11.95 -22.03 -3.63
C ASN A 36 -11.13 -22.68 -4.76
N GLN A 37 -10.12 -21.99 -5.29
CA GLN A 37 -9.27 -22.48 -6.37
C GLN A 37 -7.99 -23.12 -5.83
N SER A 38 -7.39 -22.50 -4.80
CA SER A 38 -6.10 -22.90 -4.24
C SER A 38 -6.12 -22.89 -2.71
N GLU A 39 -6.97 -23.70 -2.08
CA GLU A 39 -7.10 -23.77 -0.61
C GLU A 39 -5.77 -23.95 0.12
N TRP A 40 -4.83 -24.69 -0.47
CA TRP A 40 -3.51 -24.96 0.08
C TRP A 40 -2.67 -23.68 0.25
N MET A 41 -2.90 -22.64 -0.57
CA MET A 41 -2.24 -21.34 -0.44
C MET A 41 -2.79 -20.51 0.72
N TYR A 42 -3.96 -20.85 1.26
CA TYR A 42 -4.59 -20.09 2.34
C TYR A 42 -4.30 -20.71 3.72
N GLY A 43 -3.51 -21.79 3.80
CA GLY A 43 -2.97 -22.34 5.04
C GLY A 43 -1.45 -22.27 5.05
N ILE A 44 -0.86 -22.10 6.25
CA ILE A 44 0.59 -22.18 6.42
C ILE A 44 1.03 -23.65 6.21
N PRO A 45 1.92 -23.94 5.24
CA PRO A 45 2.41 -25.30 5.02
C PRO A 45 3.19 -25.84 6.22
N SER A 46 3.14 -27.16 6.45
CA SER A 46 3.81 -27.78 7.61
C SER A 46 5.30 -28.04 7.41
N ARG A 47 5.78 -28.11 6.16
CA ARG A 47 7.19 -28.33 5.84
C ARG A 47 7.90 -26.99 5.74
N GLU A 48 9.06 -26.85 6.34
CA GLU A 48 9.81 -25.59 6.37
C GLU A 48 10.17 -25.06 4.98
N GLU A 49 10.52 -25.95 4.04
CA GLU A 49 10.81 -25.57 2.65
C GLU A 49 9.58 -24.99 1.96
N ASP A 50 8.43 -25.64 2.14
CA ASP A 50 7.16 -25.21 1.55
C ASP A 50 6.66 -23.91 2.21
N GLU A 51 6.87 -23.73 3.52
CA GLU A 51 6.55 -22.50 4.25
C GLU A 51 7.33 -21.31 3.68
N LYS A 52 8.62 -21.49 3.38
CA LYS A 52 9.45 -20.42 2.80
C LYS A 52 8.99 -20.03 1.39
N LEU A 53 8.66 -21.02 0.55
CA LEU A 53 8.13 -20.76 -0.79
C LEU A 53 6.78 -20.04 -0.72
N TRP A 54 5.86 -20.58 0.08
CA TRP A 54 4.55 -19.98 0.34
C TRP A 54 4.67 -18.54 0.83
N ALA A 55 5.53 -18.28 1.81
CA ALA A 55 5.76 -16.95 2.35
C ALA A 55 6.39 -15.99 1.32
N GLY A 56 7.26 -16.52 0.46
CA GLY A 56 7.86 -15.79 -0.66
C GLY A 56 6.81 -15.30 -1.64
N GLU A 57 5.97 -16.21 -2.14
CA GLU A 57 4.88 -15.88 -3.07
C GLU A 57 3.91 -14.85 -2.47
N TRP A 58 3.50 -15.06 -1.22
CA TRP A 58 2.62 -14.11 -0.53
C TRP A 58 3.29 -12.77 -0.25
N ALA A 59 4.60 -12.72 0.00
CA ALA A 59 5.33 -11.47 0.19
C ALA A 59 5.42 -10.68 -1.11
N ASP A 60 5.73 -11.33 -2.23
CA ASP A 60 5.80 -10.68 -3.53
C ASP A 60 4.43 -10.15 -3.96
N PHE A 61 3.37 -10.92 -3.73
CA PHE A 61 2.01 -10.45 -3.93
C PHE A 61 1.64 -9.29 -3.00
N LEU A 62 1.99 -9.36 -1.71
CA LEU A 62 1.71 -8.28 -0.75
C LEU A 62 2.39 -6.97 -1.16
N LEU A 63 3.63 -7.05 -1.67
CA LEU A 63 4.36 -5.89 -2.18
C LEU A 63 3.62 -5.24 -3.36
N GLN A 64 3.23 -6.03 -4.36
CA GLN A 64 2.45 -5.56 -5.52
C GLN A 64 1.11 -4.96 -5.10
N TRP A 65 0.42 -5.62 -4.16
CA TRP A 65 -0.84 -5.13 -3.62
C TRP A 65 -0.66 -3.77 -2.92
N THR A 66 0.41 -3.59 -2.14
CA THR A 66 0.69 -2.30 -1.49
C THR A 66 1.03 -1.20 -2.49
N GLU A 67 1.74 -1.52 -3.58
CA GLU A 67 2.03 -0.58 -4.66
C GLU A 67 0.74 -0.11 -5.34
N HIS A 68 -0.08 -1.06 -5.78
CA HIS A 68 -1.33 -0.78 -6.48
C HIS A 68 -2.27 0.11 -5.63
N ASN A 69 -2.39 -0.21 -4.35
CA ASN A 69 -3.25 0.52 -3.42
C ASN A 69 -2.60 1.79 -2.81
N SER A 70 -1.34 2.07 -3.18
CA SER A 70 -0.52 3.15 -2.61
C SER A 70 -0.47 3.11 -1.06
N VAL A 71 -0.34 1.92 -0.48
CA VAL A 71 -0.37 1.66 0.97
C VAL A 71 1.04 1.68 1.55
N HIS A 72 1.43 2.81 2.14
CA HIS A 72 2.79 3.02 2.66
C HIS A 72 3.05 2.35 3.98
N VAL A 73 2.04 2.36 4.84
CA VAL A 73 2.09 1.73 6.15
C VAL A 73 0.96 0.74 6.25
N LEU A 74 1.30 -0.55 6.22
CA LEU A 74 0.36 -1.64 6.36
C LEU A 74 0.20 -2.00 7.84
N SER A 75 -1.04 -1.97 8.33
CA SER A 75 -1.34 -2.46 9.68
C SER A 75 -1.80 -3.91 9.64
N LEU A 76 -1.54 -4.66 10.72
CA LEU A 76 -2.11 -6.01 10.90
C LEU A 76 -3.63 -5.98 10.77
N ALA A 77 -4.30 -4.94 11.27
CA ALA A 77 -5.75 -4.80 11.19
C ALA A 77 -6.25 -4.69 9.74
N ALA A 78 -5.55 -3.93 8.89
CA ALA A 78 -5.86 -3.84 7.47
C ALA A 78 -5.60 -5.20 6.79
N PHE A 79 -4.43 -5.80 7.06
CA PHE A 79 -4.09 -7.11 6.49
C PHE A 79 -5.13 -8.20 6.80
N ILE A 80 -5.69 -8.24 8.02
CA ILE A 80 -6.71 -9.27 8.34
C ILE A 80 -8.09 -9.00 7.74
N ALA A 81 -8.36 -7.77 7.28
CA ALA A 81 -9.65 -7.33 6.78
C ALA A 81 -9.74 -7.33 5.25
N GLU A 82 -8.62 -7.08 4.56
CA GLU A 82 -8.58 -6.92 3.11
C GLU A 82 -8.49 -8.26 2.37
N PRO A 83 -9.25 -8.48 1.27
CA PRO A 83 -9.01 -9.58 0.36
C PRO A 83 -7.67 -9.42 -0.37
N PRO A 84 -6.99 -10.53 -0.71
CA PRO A 84 -7.29 -11.93 -0.38
C PRO A 84 -6.83 -12.35 1.03
N PHE A 85 -6.14 -11.47 1.77
CA PHE A 85 -5.51 -11.79 3.06
C PHE A 85 -6.53 -12.15 4.16
N LYS A 86 -7.76 -11.62 4.07
CA LYS A 86 -8.89 -11.97 4.94
C LYS A 86 -9.26 -13.46 4.89
N ASP A 87 -8.86 -14.19 3.85
CA ASP A 87 -9.16 -15.61 3.70
C ASP A 87 -8.04 -16.51 4.21
N LEU A 88 -6.89 -15.94 4.59
CA LEU A 88 -5.79 -16.69 5.21
C LEU A 88 -6.25 -17.33 6.54
N ARG A 89 -5.87 -18.59 6.72
CA ARG A 89 -5.90 -19.29 8.01
C ARG A 89 -4.76 -18.75 8.87
N ASN A 90 -4.95 -18.71 10.19
CA ASN A 90 -3.96 -18.20 11.15
C ASN A 90 -3.36 -16.83 10.77
N LYS A 91 -4.22 -15.88 10.35
CA LYS A 91 -3.86 -14.57 9.76
C LYS A 91 -2.72 -13.83 10.46
N VAL A 92 -2.70 -13.85 11.79
CA VAL A 92 -1.67 -13.15 12.58
C VAL A 92 -0.28 -13.77 12.38
N ASP A 93 -0.20 -15.10 12.32
CA ASP A 93 1.07 -15.78 12.10
C ASP A 93 1.46 -15.73 10.63
N SER A 94 0.49 -15.87 9.73
CA SER A 94 0.69 -15.64 8.29
C SER A 94 1.29 -14.25 8.04
N PHE A 95 0.74 -13.21 8.65
CA PHE A 95 1.28 -11.85 8.58
C PHE A 95 2.74 -11.80 9.06
N LYS A 96 3.07 -12.35 10.23
CA LYS A 96 4.46 -12.33 10.74
C LYS A 96 5.45 -13.04 9.80
N ILE A 97 5.06 -14.19 9.24
CA ILE A 97 5.92 -14.99 8.35
C ILE A 97 6.13 -14.24 7.02
N ILE A 98 5.06 -13.74 6.41
CA ILE A 98 5.11 -13.01 5.14
C ILE A 98 5.92 -11.72 5.30
N THR A 99 5.64 -10.94 6.34
CA THR A 99 6.35 -9.68 6.60
C THR A 99 7.83 -9.88 6.93
N LYS A 100 8.19 -11.01 7.53
CA LYS A 100 9.60 -11.38 7.73
C LYS A 100 10.34 -11.50 6.40
N ILE A 101 9.74 -12.12 5.38
CA ILE A 101 10.35 -12.20 4.04
C ILE A 101 10.58 -10.81 3.44
N LEU A 102 9.62 -9.89 3.59
CA LEU A 102 9.78 -8.51 3.10
C LEU A 102 10.91 -7.76 3.81
N ILE A 103 11.05 -7.96 5.12
CA ILE A 103 12.13 -7.36 5.92
C ILE A 103 13.48 -7.97 5.53
N ASP A 104 13.55 -9.29 5.37
CA ASP A 104 14.78 -9.99 4.95
C ASP A 104 15.21 -9.58 3.52
N LYS A 105 14.26 -9.16 2.68
CA LYS A 105 14.49 -8.55 1.35
C LYS A 105 14.84 -7.05 1.40
N GLU A 106 14.91 -6.45 2.59
CA GLU A 106 15.17 -5.01 2.81
C GLU A 106 14.13 -4.07 2.17
N VAL A 107 12.93 -4.57 1.87
CA VAL A 107 11.82 -3.79 1.30
C VAL A 107 10.72 -3.50 2.31
N ALA A 108 10.95 -3.75 3.60
CA ALA A 108 10.03 -3.37 4.66
C ALA A 108 10.73 -3.22 6.02
N GLU A 109 10.10 -2.45 6.92
CA GLU A 109 10.53 -2.35 8.32
C GLU A 109 9.35 -2.23 9.29
N TRP A 110 9.54 -2.69 10.53
CA TRP A 110 8.55 -2.48 11.59
C TRP A 110 8.61 -1.03 12.08
N THR A 111 7.47 -0.33 12.09
CA THR A 111 7.41 1.05 12.61
C THR A 111 7.11 1.10 14.11
N ASP A 112 6.62 0.00 14.69
CA ASP A 112 6.24 -0.10 16.08
C ASP A 112 6.86 -1.32 16.80
N LYS A 113 7.11 -1.17 18.10
CA LYS A 113 7.68 -2.25 18.94
C LYS A 113 6.76 -3.47 19.04
N LYS A 114 5.45 -3.31 18.84
CA LYS A 114 4.47 -4.41 18.93
C LYS A 114 4.32 -5.16 17.61
N ARG A 115 5.06 -4.79 16.55
CA ARG A 115 5.04 -5.43 15.23
C ARG A 115 3.63 -5.53 14.65
N ARG A 116 2.89 -4.42 14.72
CA ARG A 116 1.53 -4.26 14.21
C ARG A 116 1.45 -3.36 13.00
N GLN A 117 2.49 -2.57 12.75
CA GLN A 117 2.58 -1.66 11.61
C GLN A 117 3.90 -1.87 10.88
N LEU A 118 3.79 -2.14 9.59
CA LEU A 118 4.88 -2.38 8.68
C LEU A 118 4.96 -1.23 7.68
N ARG A 119 6.12 -0.59 7.58
CA ARG A 119 6.45 0.29 6.47
C ARG A 119 6.92 -0.57 5.31
N VAL A 120 6.34 -0.41 4.12
CA VAL A 120 6.70 -1.18 2.92
C VAL A 120 7.33 -0.24 1.89
N TYR A 121 8.43 -0.65 1.23
CA TYR A 121 9.16 0.15 0.25
C TYR A 121 9.09 -0.50 -1.14
N TRP A 122 7.98 -0.31 -1.85
CA TRP A 122 7.86 -0.73 -3.26
C TRP A 122 8.50 0.27 -4.23
N LYS A 123 8.94 1.42 -3.73
CA LYS A 123 9.70 2.41 -4.49
C LYS A 123 10.72 3.11 -3.58
N PRO A 124 11.98 3.26 -4.02
CA PRO A 124 13.00 4.02 -3.28
C PRO A 124 12.59 5.45 -2.96
N LEU A 125 13.06 5.98 -1.83
CA LEU A 125 12.82 7.39 -1.45
C LEU A 125 13.46 8.39 -2.42
N GLU A 126 14.55 8.00 -3.07
CA GLU A 126 15.21 8.82 -4.11
C GLU A 126 14.32 9.04 -5.33
N ASP A 127 13.59 8.01 -5.77
CA ASP A 127 12.64 8.11 -6.87
C ASP A 127 11.45 8.99 -6.47
N TRP A 128 10.99 8.89 -5.22
CA TRP A 128 9.92 9.77 -4.72
C TRP A 128 10.34 11.24 -4.74
N ALA A 129 11.61 11.55 -4.45
CA ALA A 129 12.14 12.92 -4.55
C ALA A 129 12.07 13.44 -5.99
N ASP A 130 12.38 12.60 -6.97
CA ASP A 130 12.32 12.96 -8.38
C ASP A 130 10.86 13.16 -8.84
N ILE A 131 9.96 12.26 -8.47
CA ILE A 131 8.53 12.34 -8.80
C ILE A 131 7.89 13.59 -8.18
N ILE A 132 8.15 13.87 -6.90
CA ILE A 132 7.58 15.05 -6.22
C ILE A 132 8.13 16.33 -6.84
N TYR A 133 9.41 16.37 -7.22
CA TYR A 133 10.00 17.50 -7.92
C TYR A 133 9.30 17.77 -9.26
N GLU A 134 9.17 16.75 -10.11
CA GLU A 134 8.49 16.88 -11.41
C GLU A 134 7.04 17.32 -11.25
N TRP A 135 6.33 16.75 -10.28
CA TRP A 135 4.97 17.14 -9.96
C TRP A 135 4.89 18.61 -9.49
N ALA A 136 5.82 19.06 -8.66
CA ALA A 136 5.87 20.44 -8.17
C ALA A 136 6.05 21.44 -9.32
N LEU A 137 6.95 21.13 -10.27
CA LEU A 137 7.14 21.94 -11.48
C LEU A 137 5.89 21.96 -12.36
N LYS A 138 5.30 20.78 -12.61
CA LYS A 138 4.10 20.63 -13.45
C LYS A 138 2.90 21.40 -12.90
N THR A 139 2.75 21.44 -11.58
CA THR A 139 1.61 22.07 -10.90
C THR A 139 1.87 23.51 -10.45
N GLY A 140 3.12 23.98 -10.53
CA GLY A 140 3.55 25.27 -9.98
C GLY A 140 3.57 25.32 -8.44
N LYS A 141 3.44 24.18 -7.75
CA LYS A 141 3.41 24.07 -6.28
C LYS A 141 4.84 24.01 -5.75
N LEU A 142 5.51 25.16 -5.69
CA LEU A 142 6.95 25.23 -5.39
C LEU A 142 7.30 25.22 -3.90
N ARG A 143 6.35 25.52 -3.01
CA ARG A 143 6.59 25.47 -1.56
C ARG A 143 5.99 24.19 -1.00
N LEU A 144 6.84 23.31 -0.48
CA LEU A 144 6.44 22.03 0.08
C LEU A 144 6.92 21.92 1.52
N ASP A 145 6.13 21.28 2.36
CA ASP A 145 6.46 21.02 3.76
C ASP A 145 6.14 19.57 4.13
N VAL A 146 6.75 19.08 5.20
CA VAL A 146 6.58 17.67 5.60
C VAL A 146 5.15 17.36 6.05
N LYS A 147 4.40 18.38 6.47
CA LYS A 147 2.98 18.28 6.85
C LYS A 147 2.09 18.88 5.77
N SER A 148 2.58 18.91 4.53
CA SER A 148 1.96 19.66 3.46
C SER A 148 0.64 19.03 3.10
N ILE A 149 -0.43 19.77 3.38
CA ILE A 149 -1.76 19.48 2.85
C ILE A 149 -1.72 19.45 1.31
N VAL A 150 -0.83 20.24 0.71
CA VAL A 150 -0.65 20.33 -0.75
C VAL A 150 -0.16 19.00 -1.34
N ILE A 151 0.68 18.26 -0.60
CA ILE A 151 1.11 16.90 -0.95
C ILE A 151 0.00 15.89 -0.68
N GLN A 152 -0.67 15.98 0.47
CA GLN A 152 -1.70 15.02 0.88
C GLN A 152 -2.95 15.07 -0.02
N GLU A 153 -3.29 16.25 -0.55
CA GLU A 153 -4.42 16.46 -1.46
C GLU A 153 -4.02 16.35 -2.94
N SER A 154 -2.81 15.87 -3.25
CA SER A 154 -2.36 15.76 -4.64
C SER A 154 -3.10 14.70 -5.45
N GLY A 155 -3.67 13.69 -4.77
CA GLY A 155 -4.22 12.49 -5.40
C GLY A 155 -3.16 11.53 -5.95
N GLU A 156 -1.88 11.85 -5.75
CA GLU A 156 -0.76 11.06 -6.27
C GLU A 156 -0.37 9.94 -5.29
N PRO A 157 0.31 8.87 -5.75
CA PRO A 157 0.76 7.77 -4.88
C PRO A 157 1.64 8.19 -3.69
N PHE A 158 2.37 9.31 -3.83
CA PHE A 158 3.21 9.85 -2.76
C PHE A 158 2.42 10.62 -1.69
N ALA A 159 1.14 10.92 -1.91
CA ALA A 159 0.31 11.68 -0.97
C ALA A 159 0.17 11.01 0.40
N LYS A 160 0.27 9.68 0.42
CA LYS A 160 0.15 8.84 1.61
C LYS A 160 1.51 8.47 2.23
N LEU A 161 2.61 9.06 1.77
CA LEU A 161 3.92 8.84 2.40
C LEU A 161 3.89 9.28 3.87
N PRO A 162 4.50 8.50 4.78
CA PRO A 162 4.58 8.89 6.18
C PRO A 162 5.50 10.11 6.36
N GLU A 163 5.25 10.92 7.39
CA GLU A 163 6.02 12.16 7.63
C GLU A 163 7.54 11.92 7.68
N LYS A 164 7.97 10.80 8.29
CA LYS A 164 9.40 10.44 8.37
C LYS A 164 10.03 10.28 7.00
N ASP A 165 9.32 9.69 6.06
CA ASP A 165 9.81 9.47 4.70
C ASP A 165 9.80 10.78 3.92
N LEU A 166 8.76 11.60 4.09
CA LEU A 166 8.74 12.95 3.51
C LEU A 166 9.92 13.80 3.98
N TYR A 167 10.33 13.72 5.26
CA TYR A 167 11.56 14.40 5.71
C TYR A 167 12.79 13.97 4.88
N VAL A 168 12.96 12.66 4.67
CA VAL A 168 14.08 12.12 3.90
C VAL A 168 13.98 12.54 2.43
N VAL A 169 12.79 12.43 1.84
CA VAL A 169 12.53 12.79 0.45
C VAL A 169 12.82 14.26 0.17
N LEU A 170 12.32 15.17 1.01
CA LEU A 170 12.61 16.60 0.86
C LEU A 170 14.10 16.91 1.10
N ALA A 171 14.78 16.19 1.99
CA ALA A 171 16.22 16.30 2.17
C ALA A 171 16.99 15.87 0.91
N LEU A 172 16.59 14.77 0.27
CA LEU A 172 17.17 14.29 -0.99
C LEU A 172 16.96 15.30 -2.13
N MET A 173 15.82 15.99 -2.19
CA MET A 173 15.60 17.08 -3.17
C MET A 173 16.61 18.22 -2.98
N VAL A 174 16.90 18.60 -1.73
CA VAL A 174 17.88 19.65 -1.41
C VAL A 174 19.30 19.18 -1.73
N GLU A 175 19.64 17.94 -1.40
CA GLU A 175 20.95 17.36 -1.72
C GLU A 175 21.21 17.29 -3.23
N LYS A 176 20.17 17.04 -4.02
CA LYS A 176 20.20 17.06 -5.49
C LYS A 176 20.20 18.49 -6.08
N GLU A 177 20.32 19.55 -5.26
CA GLU A 177 20.26 20.98 -5.65
C GLU A 177 18.95 21.42 -6.33
N ARG A 178 17.89 20.64 -6.17
CA ARG A 178 16.56 20.90 -6.77
C ARG A 178 15.64 21.72 -5.87
N ALA A 179 16.04 21.96 -4.63
CA ALA A 179 15.29 22.74 -3.67
C ALA A 179 16.20 23.30 -2.58
N GLU A 180 15.68 24.24 -1.80
CA GLU A 180 16.36 24.81 -0.65
C GLU A 180 15.46 24.79 0.59
N TRP A 181 16.06 24.56 1.76
CA TRP A 181 15.34 24.66 3.04
C TRP A 181 14.92 26.10 3.32
N VAL A 182 13.64 26.31 3.62
CA VAL A 182 13.09 27.63 3.98
C VAL A 182 13.34 27.95 5.45
N ASP A 183 13.52 26.93 6.28
CA ASP A 183 13.66 27.07 7.72
C ASP A 183 14.79 26.21 8.30
N LYS A 184 15.32 26.65 9.45
CA LYS A 184 16.42 25.94 10.15
C LYS A 184 16.01 24.58 10.73
N LYS A 185 14.70 24.35 10.94
CA LYS A 185 14.15 23.10 11.46
C LYS A 185 13.94 22.06 10.35
N LYS A 186 14.26 22.41 9.09
CA LYS A 186 14.07 21.57 7.91
C LYS A 186 12.64 21.07 7.78
N GLY A 187 11.66 21.94 8.06
CA GLY A 187 10.24 21.62 7.97
C GLY A 187 9.66 21.84 6.58
N ALA A 188 10.18 22.82 5.84
CA ALA A 188 9.71 23.19 4.51
C ALA A 188 10.84 23.52 3.55
N ILE A 189 10.61 23.22 2.27
CA ILE A 189 11.49 23.53 1.14
C ILE A 189 10.82 24.50 0.15
N LEU A 190 11.66 25.20 -0.61
CA LEU A 190 11.30 25.89 -1.83
C LEU A 190 11.97 25.19 -3.00
N VAL A 191 11.18 24.77 -3.98
CA VAL A 191 11.64 24.07 -5.19
C VAL A 191 12.27 25.08 -6.16
N ASN A 192 13.45 24.73 -6.67
CA ASN A 192 14.19 25.49 -7.66
C ASN A 192 13.60 25.26 -9.06
N ILE A 193 13.64 26.27 -9.93
CA ILE A 193 13.12 26.24 -11.31
C ILE A 193 14.28 26.41 -12.29
#